data_AF-A0A0A9YZE2-F1
#
_entry.id   AF-A0A0A9YZE2-F1
#
_cell.length_a   1.000
_cell.length_b   1.000
_cell.length_c   1.000
_cell.angle_alpha   90.00
_cell.angle_beta   90.00
_cell.angle_gamma   90.00
#
_symmetry.space_group_name_H-M   'P 1'
#
loop_
_entity.id
_entity.type
_entity.pdbx_description
1 polymer ?
#
loop_
_entity_poly.entity_id
_entity_poly.type
_entity_poly.pdbx_seq_one_letter_code
_entity_poly.pdbx_strand_id
1 'polypeptide(L)'
;REVSDVEAEVMSLPVHQGGMAIQNPTKADETFRTSQRAAQVLIESICSGNPLPYDEHQEHVAIALKEERKLKEEVLAQKASELIERLQPKQKRALDRTKNDSQWLSVLPMKSDGFDLSATQFR
;
A
#
# COMPACT_ATOMS: atom_id res chain seq x y z
N ARG A 1 -13.17 2.10 23.52
CA ARG A 1 -12.24 3.25 23.39
C ARG A 1 -12.33 3.67 21.93
N GLU A 2 -12.76 4.89 21.64
CA GLU A 2 -12.83 5.39 20.26
C GLU A 2 -11.42 5.72 19.77
N VAL A 3 -11.16 5.44 18.48
CA VAL A 3 -9.91 5.77 17.81
C VAL A 3 -10.02 7.23 17.35
N SER A 4 -9.03 8.05 17.71
CA SER A 4 -9.00 9.44 17.23
C SER A 4 -8.69 9.50 15.73
N ASP A 5 -9.10 10.58 15.06
CA ASP A 5 -8.83 10.76 13.62
C ASP A 5 -7.33 10.68 13.29
N VAL A 6 -6.49 11.24 14.16
CA VAL A 6 -5.01 11.18 14.00
C VAL A 6 -4.50 9.75 14.13
N GLU A 7 -5.02 8.97 15.07
CA GLU A 7 -4.65 7.55 15.20
C GLU A 7 -5.12 6.74 13.99
N ALA A 8 -6.33 6.99 13.49
CA ALA A 8 -6.84 6.35 12.28
C ALA A 8 -5.97 6.70 11.05
N GLU A 9 -5.51 7.94 10.93
CA GLU A 9 -4.61 8.37 9.86
C GLU A 9 -3.22 7.71 9.97
N VAL A 10 -2.67 7.56 11.17
CA VAL A 10 -1.41 6.83 11.39
C VAL A 10 -1.55 5.35 11.01
N MET A 11 -2.67 4.72 11.35
CA MET A 11 -2.93 3.31 11.00
C MET A 11 -3.01 3.09 9.49
N SER A 12 -3.39 4.12 8.73
CA SER A 12 -3.42 4.08 7.25
C SER A 12 -2.04 4.11 6.59
N LEU A 13 -1.00 4.53 7.32
CA LEU A 13 0.37 4.57 6.81
C LEU A 13 0.92 3.15 6.61
N PRO A 14 1.93 2.98 5.72
CA PRO A 14 2.67 1.73 5.60
C PRO A 14 3.32 1.26 6.90
N VAL A 15 3.51 -0.06 7.00
CA VAL A 15 4.13 -0.74 8.14
C VAL A 15 5.53 -0.20 8.46
N HIS A 16 6.35 0.04 7.43
CA HIS A 16 7.70 0.60 7.57
C HIS A 16 7.71 2.09 7.97
N GLN A 17 6.55 2.75 7.99
CA GLN A 17 6.33 4.09 8.51
C GLN A 17 5.61 4.06 9.88
N GLY A 18 5.48 2.88 10.48
CA GLY A 18 4.85 2.67 11.79
C GLY A 18 3.33 2.56 11.77
N GLY A 19 2.70 2.50 10.59
CA GLY A 19 1.27 2.23 10.43
C GLY A 19 0.94 0.74 10.24
N MET A 20 -0.27 0.46 9.73
CA MET A 20 -0.76 -0.91 9.47
C MET A 20 -1.24 -1.13 8.02
N ALA A 21 -1.06 -0.13 7.15
CA ALA A 21 -1.55 -0.11 5.77
C ALA A 21 -3.07 -0.31 5.64
N ILE A 22 -3.85 0.00 6.68
CA ILE A 22 -5.31 -0.13 6.66
C ILE A 22 -5.90 1.14 6.02
N GLN A 23 -6.21 1.04 4.73
CA GLN A 23 -6.76 2.16 3.96
C GLN A 23 -8.21 2.47 4.37
N ASN A 24 -8.60 3.74 4.25
CA ASN A 24 -9.99 4.13 4.42
C ASN A 24 -10.79 3.69 3.16
N PRO A 25 -11.77 2.78 3.29
CA PRO A 25 -12.51 2.25 2.14
C PRO A 25 -13.34 3.31 1.41
N THR A 26 -13.63 4.46 2.03
CA THR A 26 -14.38 5.55 1.38
C THR A 26 -13.52 6.43 0.49
N LYS A 27 -12.18 6.32 0.59
CA LYS A 27 -11.23 7.07 -0.24
C LYS A 27 -10.74 6.19 -1.40
N ALA A 28 -11.60 6.00 -2.39
CA ALA A 28 -11.32 5.13 -3.55
C ALA A 28 -10.99 5.89 -4.84
N ASP A 29 -11.06 7.23 -4.85
CA ASP A 29 -10.90 8.05 -6.06
C ASP A 29 -9.54 7.85 -6.74
N GLU A 30 -8.46 7.81 -5.97
CA GLU A 30 -7.11 7.59 -6.48
C GLU A 30 -6.99 6.20 -7.13
N THR A 31 -7.43 5.16 -6.42
CA THR A 31 -7.40 3.78 -6.94
C THR A 31 -8.26 3.62 -8.19
N PHE A 32 -9.40 4.31 -8.25
CA PHE A 32 -10.27 4.31 -9.43
C PHE A 32 -9.57 4.96 -10.62
N ARG A 33 -8.95 6.13 -10.43
CA ARG A 33 -8.19 6.82 -11.49
C ARG A 33 -7.03 5.98 -12.00
N THR A 34 -6.27 5.34 -11.12
CA THR A 34 -5.19 4.43 -11.54
C THR A 34 -5.74 3.25 -12.33
N SER A 35 -6.83 2.63 -11.87
CA SER A 35 -7.47 1.52 -12.58
C SER A 35 -7.96 1.93 -13.97
N GLN A 36 -8.58 3.11 -14.08
CA GLN A 36 -9.02 3.67 -15.35
C GLN A 36 -7.83 3.90 -16.28
N ARG A 37 -6.77 4.54 -15.77
CA ARG A 37 -5.54 4.80 -16.54
C ARG A 37 -4.89 3.51 -17.03
N ALA A 38 -4.80 2.49 -16.20
CA ALA A 38 -4.23 1.19 -16.57
C ALA A 38 -5.09 0.48 -17.64
N ALA A 39 -6.41 0.63 -17.58
CA ALA A 39 -7.36 0.04 -18.52
C ALA A 39 -7.56 0.84 -19.82
N GLN A 40 -6.88 1.98 -20.01
CA GLN A 40 -7.07 2.89 -21.14
C GLN A 40 -7.02 2.18 -22.50
N VAL A 41 -5.95 1.41 -22.77
CA VAL A 41 -5.74 0.67 -24.03
C VAL A 41 -6.87 -0.36 -24.28
N LEU A 42 -7.33 -1.00 -23.21
CA LEU A 42 -8.44 -1.96 -23.27
C LEU A 42 -9.76 -1.23 -23.61
N ILE A 43 -10.03 -0.11 -22.94
CA ILE A 43 -11.22 0.71 -23.19
C ILE A 43 -11.26 1.18 -24.65
N GLU A 44 -10.13 1.65 -25.19
CA GLU A 44 -10.03 2.11 -26.57
C GLU A 44 -10.27 0.99 -27.59
N SER A 45 -9.74 -0.20 -27.32
CA SER A 45 -9.95 -1.38 -28.18
C SER A 45 -11.43 -1.82 -28.18
N ILE A 46 -12.08 -1.81 -27.01
CA ILE A 46 -13.52 -2.12 -26.89
C ILE A 46 -14.37 -1.08 -27.63
N CYS A 47 -14.08 0.21 -27.46
CA CYS A 47 -14.84 1.30 -28.08
C CYS A 47 -14.67 1.37 -29.61
N SER A 48 -13.47 1.06 -30.11
CA SER A 48 -13.17 1.07 -31.55
C SER A 48 -13.59 -0.22 -32.26
N GLY A 49 -13.79 -1.32 -31.51
CA GLY A 49 -14.03 -2.65 -32.07
C GLY A 49 -12.79 -3.30 -32.68
N ASN A 50 -11.62 -2.68 -32.51
CA ASN A 50 -10.36 -3.22 -33.00
C ASN A 50 -9.82 -4.32 -32.07
N PRO A 51 -9.02 -5.27 -32.59
CA PRO A 51 -8.30 -6.22 -31.76
C PRO A 51 -7.41 -5.52 -30.73
N LEU A 52 -7.40 -6.02 -29.50
CA LEU A 52 -6.55 -5.51 -28.43
C LEU A 52 -5.06 -5.79 -28.73
N PRO A 53 -4.20 -4.77 -28.82
CA PRO A 53 -2.76 -4.99 -28.82
C PRO A 53 -2.31 -5.42 -27.42
N TYR A 54 -2.25 -6.74 -27.19
CA TYR A 54 -2.06 -7.31 -25.86
C TYR A 54 -0.72 -6.90 -25.21
N ASP A 55 0.37 -6.93 -25.99
CA ASP A 55 1.70 -6.60 -25.48
C ASP A 55 1.79 -5.12 -25.06
N GLU A 56 1.23 -4.22 -25.89
CA GLU A 56 1.15 -2.78 -25.59
C GLU A 56 0.28 -2.53 -24.35
N HIS A 57 -0.84 -3.23 -24.23
CA HIS A 57 -1.69 -3.13 -23.05
C HIS A 57 -0.94 -3.56 -21.78
N GLN A 58 -0.20 -4.68 -21.82
CA GLN A 58 0.57 -5.15 -20.67
C GLN A 58 1.66 -4.15 -20.25
N GLU A 59 2.39 -3.60 -21.23
CA GLU A 59 3.40 -2.57 -20.98
C GLU A 59 2.78 -1.31 -20.38
N HIS A 60 1.67 -0.85 -20.93
CA HIS A 60 0.94 0.32 -20.44
C HIS A 60 0.46 0.13 -18.99
N VAL A 61 -0.09 -1.04 -18.66
CA VAL A 61 -0.49 -1.40 -17.29
C VAL A 61 0.73 -1.38 -16.36
N ALA A 62 1.84 -1.99 -16.77
CA ALA A 62 3.05 -2.05 -15.96
C ALA A 62 3.61 -0.65 -15.66
N ILE A 63 3.65 0.23 -16.66
CA ILE A 63 4.08 1.63 -16.53
C ILE A 63 3.14 2.40 -15.61
N ALA A 64 1.83 2.36 -15.87
CA ALA A 64 0.83 3.08 -15.07
C ALA A 64 0.90 2.68 -13.58
N LEU A 65 0.98 1.39 -13.30
CA LEU A 65 1.09 0.89 -11.92
C LEU A 65 2.43 1.24 -11.26
N LYS A 66 3.53 1.26 -12.02
CA LYS A 66 4.85 1.62 -11.49
C LYS A 66 4.91 3.10 -11.12
N GLU A 67 4.40 3.97 -11.98
CA GLU A 67 4.32 5.41 -11.72
C GLU A 67 3.43 5.70 -10.52
N GLU A 68 2.26 5.07 -10.44
CA GLU A 68 1.35 5.24 -9.31
C GLU A 68 2.00 4.80 -8.00
N ARG A 69 2.65 3.63 -7.98
CA ARG A 69 3.34 3.15 -6.77
C ARG A 69 4.37 4.15 -6.27
N LYS A 70 5.17 4.72 -7.19
CA LYS A 70 6.18 5.72 -6.85
C LYS A 70 5.55 6.98 -6.27
N LEU A 71 4.54 7.52 -6.94
CA LEU A 71 3.84 8.72 -6.48
C LEU A 71 3.17 8.51 -5.13
N LYS A 72 2.52 7.35 -4.94
CA LYS A 72 1.89 6.96 -3.68
C LYS A 72 2.89 6.84 -2.54
N GLU A 73 4.08 6.29 -2.80
CA GLU A 73 5.15 6.18 -1.81
C GLU A 73 5.64 7.56 -1.37
N GLU A 74 5.84 8.49 -2.31
CA GLU A 74 6.23 9.88 -2.03
C GLU A 74 5.17 10.61 -1.20
N VAL A 75 3.89 10.50 -1.59
CA VAL A 75 2.75 11.09 -0.86
C VAL A 75 2.63 10.53 0.55
N LEU A 76 2.75 9.21 0.71
CA LEU A 76 2.68 8.57 2.03
C LEU A 76 3.87 8.96 2.92
N ALA A 77 5.07 9.07 2.36
CA ALA A 77 6.24 9.54 3.10
C ALA A 77 6.08 10.98 3.59
N GLN A 78 5.56 11.87 2.75
CA GLN A 78 5.24 13.24 3.16
C GLN A 78 4.17 13.25 4.26
N LYS A 79 3.06 12.54 4.05
CA LYS A 79 1.98 12.44 5.03
C LYS A 79 2.46 11.87 6.37
N ALA A 80 3.36 10.89 6.35
CA ALA A 80 3.96 10.33 7.55
C ALA A 80 4.75 11.38 8.32
N SER A 81 5.58 12.18 7.64
CA SER A 81 6.33 13.26 8.31
C SER A 81 5.41 14.28 8.99
N GLU A 82 4.37 14.73 8.29
CA GLU A 82 3.39 15.69 8.82
C GLU A 82 2.60 15.13 10.01
N LEU A 83 2.18 13.86 9.93
CA LEU A 83 1.47 13.18 11.02
C LEU A 83 2.36 13.00 12.24
N ILE A 84 3.60 12.58 12.04
CA ILE A 84 4.56 12.38 13.12
C ILE A 84 4.73 13.68 13.88
N GLU A 85 4.87 14.83 13.21
CA GLU A 85 5.02 16.12 13.89
C GLU A 85 3.85 16.48 14.82
N ARG A 86 2.62 16.12 14.43
CA ARG A 86 1.38 16.38 15.20
C ARG A 86 1.21 15.47 16.42
N LEU A 87 1.92 14.35 16.49
CA LEU A 87 1.79 13.39 17.58
C LEU A 87 2.35 13.92 18.91
N GLN A 88 1.73 13.48 20.01
CA GLN A 88 2.25 13.75 21.34
C GLN A 88 3.60 13.03 21.57
N PRO A 89 4.48 13.52 22.46
CA PRO A 89 5.80 12.92 22.70
C PRO A 89 5.77 11.45 23.14
N LYS A 90 4.67 10.98 23.75
CA LYS A 90 4.48 9.56 24.09
C LYS A 90 4.16 8.70 22.85
N GLN A 91 3.33 9.22 21.95
CA GLN A 91 2.95 8.55 20.71
C GLN A 91 4.13 8.47 19.73
N LYS A 92 4.89 9.57 19.58
CA LYS A 92 6.14 9.60 18.79
C LYS A 92 7.10 8.48 19.23
N ARG A 93 7.38 8.40 20.54
CA ARG A 93 8.24 7.35 21.11
C ARG A 93 7.72 5.93 20.88
N ALA A 94 6.41 5.73 20.87
CA ALA A 94 5.84 4.42 20.57
C ALA A 94 6.04 4.06 19.08
N LEU A 95 5.80 5.01 18.19
CA LEU A 95 5.97 4.84 16.75
C LEU A 95 7.43 4.59 16.36
N ASP A 96 8.38 5.30 16.95
CA ASP A 96 9.81 5.12 16.70
C ASP A 96 10.30 3.72 17.08
N ARG A 97 9.71 3.12 18.13
CA ARG A 97 10.01 1.73 18.53
C ARG A 97 9.45 0.73 17.51
N THR A 98 8.23 0.94 17.04
CA THR A 98 7.57 -0.03 16.15
C THR A 98 8.11 0.01 14.73
N LYS A 99 8.71 1.11 14.27
CA LYS A 99 9.16 1.29 12.88
C LYS A 99 10.10 0.20 12.36
N ASN A 100 10.98 -0.33 13.22
CA ASN A 100 11.90 -1.41 12.86
C ASN A 100 11.39 -2.79 13.26
N ASP A 101 10.52 -2.87 14.28
CA ASP A 101 10.00 -4.13 14.81
C ASP A 101 8.78 -4.65 14.05
N SER A 102 8.14 -3.82 13.22
CA SER A 102 6.91 -4.16 12.49
C SER A 102 7.16 -4.91 11.18
N GLN A 103 8.43 -5.14 10.81
CA GLN A 103 8.81 -5.70 9.51
C GLN A 103 8.18 -7.08 9.24
N TRP A 104 8.01 -7.91 10.28
CA TRP A 104 7.34 -9.23 10.18
C TRP A 104 5.88 -9.15 9.71
N LEU A 105 5.17 -8.03 9.92
CA LEU A 105 3.80 -7.84 9.43
C LEU A 105 3.72 -7.70 7.91
N SER A 106 4.87 -7.49 7.25
CA SER A 106 4.98 -7.35 5.79
C SER A 106 5.63 -8.54 5.10
N VAL A 107 6.17 -9.48 5.87
CA VAL A 107 6.84 -10.67 5.32
C VAL A 107 5.78 -11.72 4.99
N LEU A 108 5.75 -12.14 3.72
CA LEU A 108 4.97 -13.32 3.34
C LEU A 108 5.74 -14.56 3.84
N PRO A 109 5.18 -15.39 4.74
CA PRO A 109 5.87 -16.59 5.19
C PRO A 109 5.99 -17.56 4.02
N MET A 110 7.19 -17.66 3.44
CA MET A 110 7.46 -18.57 2.34
C MET A 110 8.08 -19.87 2.84
N LYS A 111 7.77 -20.96 2.13
CA LYS A 111 8.42 -22.25 2.31
C LYS A 111 9.94 -22.19 2.11
N SER A 112 10.41 -21.36 1.17
CA SER A 112 11.85 -21.16 0.94
C SER A 112 12.59 -20.69 2.18
N ASP A 113 11.89 -19.98 3.06
CA ASP A 113 12.45 -19.32 4.23
C ASP A 113 12.24 -20.18 5.49
N GLY A 114 11.73 -21.40 5.34
CA GLY A 114 11.49 -22.35 6.43
C GLY A 114 10.29 -22.02 7.31
N PHE A 115 9.39 -21.13 6.84
CA PHE A 115 8.19 -20.74 7.57
C PHE A 115 6.98 -21.67 7.31
N ASP A 116 7.16 -22.79 6.60
CA ASP A 116 6.14 -23.83 6.38
C ASP A 116 6.15 -24.94 7.43
N LEU A 117 6.24 -24.55 8.71
CA LEU A 117 6.27 -25.51 9.81
C LEU A 117 4.93 -26.27 9.92
N SER A 118 5.00 -27.59 9.98
CA SER A 118 3.86 -28.44 10.35
C SER A 118 3.45 -28.21 11.81
N ALA A 119 2.22 -28.61 12.17
CA ALA A 119 1.69 -28.47 13.54
C ALA A 119 2.58 -29.12 14.62
N THR A 120 3.38 -30.12 14.25
CA THR A 120 4.38 -30.76 15.13
C THR A 120 5.67 -29.95 15.28
N GLN A 121 6.06 -29.20 14.24
CA GLN A 121 7.28 -28.38 14.21
C GLN A 121 7.09 -26.99 14.86
N PHE A 122 5.86 -26.51 14.97
CA PHE A 122 5.52 -25.22 15.59
C PHE A 122 5.40 -25.28 17.14
N ARG A 123 5.76 -26.40 17.77
CA ARG A 123 5.66 -26.56 19.24
C ARG A 123 6.80 -25.93 20.00
#